data_AF-A0A3L6T8J0-F1
#
_entry.id   AF-A0A3L6T8J0-F1
#
_cell.length_a   1.000
_cell.length_b   1.000
_cell.length_c   1.000
_cell.angle_alpha   90.00
_cell.angle_beta   90.00
_cell.angle_gamma   90.00
#
_symmetry.space_group_name_H-M   'P 1'
#
loop_
_entity.id
_entity.type
_entity.pdbx_description
1 polymer ?
#
loop_
_entity_poly.entity_id
_entity_poly.type
_entity_poly.pdbx_seq_one_letter_code
_entity_poly.pdbx_strand_id
1 'polypeptide(L)'
;MWDCLDEWNTTLPEGLPTRIMKKFQETRWCAVMVRKNFLDLRNNFRRNVDPAITTNLKDIRNKCLGWPTSCGKNIALAMLFHWARTEGWLDFLKYNETRLQQLPCQIFEPTPLGEGAGVGMMKGADTMELPEESTLYDLIQTGITHTDASVGVVVRLRKELSLVKVVPVLSAIDQYNSWFTLSVFQEPVTDRSCRSIYAKELTTVNVAQ
;
A
#
# COMPACT_ATOMS: atom_id res chain seq x y z
N MET A 1 -14.78 26.39 8.09
CA MET A 1 -14.65 25.39 9.19
C MET A 1 -14.87 23.97 8.66
N TRP A 2 -15.84 23.75 7.78
CA TRP A 2 -15.95 22.52 6.96
C TRP A 2 -14.77 22.36 5.98
N ASP A 3 -14.25 23.49 5.49
CA ASP A 3 -13.10 23.57 4.56
C ASP A 3 -11.89 22.75 4.96
N CYS A 4 -11.67 22.58 6.26
CA CYS A 4 -10.54 21.83 6.80
C CYS A 4 -10.75 20.30 6.75
N LEU A 5 -11.95 19.82 7.06
CA LEU A 5 -12.29 18.41 6.86
C LEU A 5 -12.34 18.08 5.38
N ASP A 6 -12.78 19.02 4.56
CA ASP A 6 -12.79 18.90 3.10
C ASP A 6 -11.36 18.85 2.54
N GLU A 7 -10.43 19.65 3.07
CA GLU A 7 -9.00 19.58 2.72
C GLU A 7 -8.42 18.19 3.04
N TRP A 8 -8.67 17.65 4.24
CA TRP A 8 -8.24 16.31 4.62
C TRP A 8 -8.90 15.20 3.81
N ASN A 9 -10.19 15.32 3.48
CA ASN A 9 -10.89 14.35 2.63
C ASN A 9 -10.40 14.41 1.17
N THR A 10 -9.97 15.59 0.73
CA THR A 10 -9.36 15.78 -0.60
C THR A 10 -7.96 15.18 -0.61
N THR A 11 -7.14 15.46 0.41
CA THR A 11 -5.76 14.96 0.51
C THR A 11 -5.63 13.53 1.00
N LEU A 12 -6.65 12.94 1.63
CA LEU A 12 -6.71 11.54 2.09
C LEU A 12 -8.13 10.99 1.87
N PRO A 13 -8.48 10.58 0.64
CA PRO A 13 -9.80 10.06 0.36
C PRO A 13 -10.01 8.64 0.90
N GLU A 14 -8.93 7.95 1.30
CA GLU A 14 -8.95 6.73 2.13
C GLU A 14 -9.59 6.99 3.51
N GLY A 15 -9.68 8.27 3.90
CA GLY A 15 -10.20 8.74 5.17
C GLY A 15 -9.12 8.83 6.25
N LEU A 16 -9.37 9.72 7.22
CA LEU A 16 -8.62 9.71 8.47
C LEU A 16 -9.11 8.56 9.35
N PRO A 17 -8.25 7.99 10.22
CA PRO A 17 -8.67 6.98 11.18
C PRO A 17 -9.88 7.46 11.99
N THR A 18 -10.89 6.60 12.17
CA THR A 18 -12.20 6.96 12.73
C THR A 18 -12.10 7.69 14.08
N ARG A 19 -11.12 7.32 14.91
CA ARG A 19 -10.86 7.93 16.22
C ARG A 19 -10.37 9.39 16.13
N ILE A 20 -9.64 9.74 15.07
CA ILE A 20 -9.17 11.10 14.81
C ILE A 20 -10.28 11.92 14.18
N MET A 21 -11.03 11.35 13.22
CA MET A 21 -12.25 11.96 12.67
C MET A 21 -13.22 12.36 13.78
N LYS A 22 -13.49 11.44 14.71
CA LYS A 22 -14.33 11.72 15.89
C LYS A 22 -13.77 12.88 16.72
N LYS A 23 -12.46 12.90 16.97
CA LYS A 23 -11.81 14.00 17.71
C LYS A 23 -11.94 15.34 17.00
N PHE A 24 -11.76 15.41 15.69
CA PHE A 24 -11.90 16.65 14.92
C PHE A 24 -13.34 17.16 14.90
N GLN A 25 -14.31 16.25 14.80
CA GLN A 25 -15.73 16.59 14.90
C GLN A 25 -16.09 17.12 16.30
N GLU A 26 -15.55 16.51 17.35
CA GLU A 26 -15.78 16.91 18.75
C GLU A 26 -15.09 18.24 19.10
N THR A 27 -13.84 18.46 18.70
CA THR A 27 -13.06 19.65 19.08
C THR A 27 -13.24 20.82 18.11
N ARG A 28 -13.89 20.61 16.96
CA ARG A 28 -14.04 21.58 15.85
C ARG A 28 -12.73 22.21 15.39
N TRP A 29 -11.62 21.49 15.58
CA TRP A 29 -10.27 21.97 15.29
C TRP A 29 -9.46 20.84 14.69
N CYS A 30 -8.98 21.00 13.45
CA CYS A 30 -8.19 19.97 12.75
C CYS A 30 -6.68 20.12 12.98
N ALA A 31 -6.26 20.62 14.15
CA ALA A 31 -4.85 20.77 14.43
C ALA A 31 -4.24 19.41 14.79
N VAL A 32 -3.22 18.99 14.02
CA VAL A 32 -2.43 17.80 14.33
C VAL A 32 -1.16 18.21 15.07
N MET A 33 -0.88 17.51 16.17
CA MET A 33 0.38 17.71 16.90
C MET A 33 1.56 17.19 16.06
N VAL A 34 2.42 18.10 15.62
CA VAL A 34 3.68 17.77 14.95
C VAL A 34 4.69 17.31 16.01
N ARG A 35 5.13 16.05 15.92
CA ARG A 35 6.11 15.48 16.87
C ARG A 35 7.50 15.44 16.25
N LYS A 36 8.54 15.55 17.10
CA LYS A 36 9.95 15.42 16.69
C LYS A 36 10.21 14.16 15.87
N ASN A 37 9.68 13.01 16.33
CA ASN A 37 9.83 11.74 15.62
C ASN A 37 9.22 11.76 14.20
N PHE A 38 8.15 12.53 13.97
CA PHE A 38 7.57 12.70 12.64
C PHE A 38 8.47 13.57 11.76
N LEU A 39 9.00 14.67 12.30
CA LEU A 39 9.96 15.52 11.58
C LEU A 39 11.22 14.74 11.20
N ASP A 40 11.74 13.93 12.13
CA ASP A 40 12.89 13.06 11.87
C ASP A 40 12.57 12.02 10.78
N LEU A 41 11.38 11.43 10.80
CA LEU A 41 10.94 10.49 9.77
C LEU A 41 10.86 11.15 8.39
N ARG A 42 10.16 12.28 8.30
CA ARG A 42 10.02 13.06 7.06
C ARG A 42 11.38 13.48 6.50
N ASN A 43 12.25 14.01 7.35
CA ASN A 43 13.58 14.46 6.95
C ASN A 43 14.46 13.29 6.46
N ASN A 44 14.32 12.09 7.05
CA ASN A 44 15.00 10.90 6.54
C ASN A 44 14.50 10.51 5.14
N PHE A 45 13.18 10.51 4.91
CA PHE A 45 12.62 10.24 3.59
C PHE A 45 13.06 11.28 2.54
N ARG A 46 13.07 12.57 2.90
CA ARG A 46 13.55 13.64 2.01
C ARG A 46 15.01 13.44 1.59
N ARG A 47 15.88 12.96 2.49
CA ARG A 47 17.29 12.68 2.19
C ARG A 47 17.49 11.49 1.25
N ASN A 48 16.60 10.51 1.25
CA ASN A 48 16.67 9.37 0.33
C ASN A 48 16.24 9.75 -1.10
N VAL A 49 15.44 10.81 -1.26
CA VAL A 49 14.95 11.28 -2.56
C VAL A 49 15.84 12.38 -3.17
N ASP A 50 16.55 13.14 -2.33
CA ASP A 50 17.51 14.16 -2.77
C ASP A 50 18.96 13.69 -2.56
N PRO A 51 19.64 13.17 -3.61
CA PRO A 51 20.99 12.63 -3.50
C PRO A 51 22.05 13.70 -3.16
N ALA A 52 21.72 15.00 -3.27
CA ALA A 52 22.63 16.09 -2.90
C ALA A 52 22.84 16.22 -1.37
N ILE A 53 22.00 15.58 -0.55
CA ILE A 53 22.03 15.66 0.92
C ILE A 53 22.75 14.45 1.55
N THR A 54 23.22 13.49 0.74
CA THR A 54 23.77 12.22 1.23
C THR A 54 25.25 12.30 1.58
N THR A 55 25.57 12.60 2.84
CA THR A 55 26.87 12.25 3.44
C THR A 55 26.68 11.10 4.45
N ASN A 56 27.05 9.88 4.05
CA ASN A 56 27.41 8.76 4.94
C ASN A 56 26.34 8.15 5.88
N LEU A 57 25.04 8.12 5.55
CA LEU A 57 24.05 7.38 6.33
C LEU A 57 23.56 6.15 5.56
N LYS A 58 23.58 4.98 6.25
CA LYS A 58 23.08 3.69 5.73
C LYS A 58 21.71 3.90 5.09
N ASP A 59 21.57 3.38 3.88
CA ASP A 59 20.38 3.43 3.03
C ASP A 59 19.15 2.84 3.75
N ILE A 60 18.37 3.66 4.47
CA ILE A 60 17.20 3.21 5.22
C ILE A 60 16.01 3.15 4.27
N ARG A 61 15.96 2.10 3.43
CA ARG A 61 14.83 1.86 2.51
C ARG A 61 13.58 1.37 3.21
N ASN A 62 13.72 0.64 4.32
CA ASN A 62 12.61 0.05 5.07
C ASN A 62 12.65 0.50 6.54
N LYS A 63 11.56 1.10 7.05
CA LYS A 63 11.47 1.51 8.45
C LYS A 63 10.16 1.05 9.08
N CYS A 64 10.24 0.05 9.94
CA CYS A 64 9.11 -0.38 10.78
C CYS A 64 9.00 0.53 12.01
N LEU A 65 7.85 1.20 12.18
CA LEU A 65 7.59 2.05 13.35
C LEU A 65 6.95 1.22 14.47
N GLY A 66 7.79 0.57 15.28
CA GLY A 66 7.38 -0.14 16.49
C GLY A 66 7.01 0.82 17.63
N TRP A 67 5.98 1.65 17.47
CA TRP A 67 5.52 2.52 18.56
C TRP A 67 4.49 1.81 19.49
N PRO A 68 4.30 2.30 20.73
CA PRO A 68 3.25 1.79 21.62
C PRO A 68 1.83 2.00 21.05
N THR A 69 0.86 1.21 21.52
CA THR A 69 -0.57 1.38 21.18
C THR A 69 -1.04 2.81 21.55
N SER A 70 -1.83 3.44 20.68
CA SER A 70 -2.41 4.79 20.91
C SER A 70 -1.43 5.98 20.97
N CYS A 71 -0.18 5.82 20.54
CA CYS A 71 0.80 6.92 20.55
C CYS A 71 0.68 7.91 19.37
N GLY A 72 -0.20 7.68 18.39
CA GLY A 72 -0.32 8.50 17.18
C GLY A 72 0.36 7.93 15.92
N LYS A 73 0.52 6.61 15.79
CA LYS A 73 1.00 5.97 14.54
C LYS A 73 0.21 6.40 13.33
N ASN A 74 -1.11 6.26 13.41
CA ASN A 74 -1.99 6.45 12.26
C ASN A 74 -2.05 7.93 11.85
N ILE A 75 -1.87 8.86 12.80
CA ILE A 75 -1.79 10.29 12.47
C ILE A 75 -0.44 10.66 11.86
N ALA A 76 0.66 10.04 12.30
CA ALA A 76 1.96 10.24 11.68
C ALA A 76 2.01 9.64 10.26
N LEU A 77 1.36 8.50 10.02
CA LEU A 77 1.18 7.93 8.69
C LEU A 77 0.33 8.86 7.81
N ALA A 78 -0.81 9.35 8.30
CA ALA A 78 -1.65 10.31 7.58
C ALA A 78 -0.90 11.59 7.21
N MET A 79 -0.12 12.17 8.15
CA MET A 79 0.73 13.32 7.87
C MET A 79 1.86 13.02 6.90
N LEU A 80 2.41 11.79 6.92
CA LEU A 80 3.47 11.37 6.00
C LEU A 80 2.91 11.22 4.59
N PHE A 81 1.73 10.62 4.43
CA PHE A 81 1.03 10.56 3.15
C PHE A 81 0.66 11.94 2.63
N HIS A 82 0.14 12.82 3.48
CA HIS A 82 -0.10 14.22 3.09
C HIS A 82 1.17 14.87 2.54
N TRP A 83 2.30 14.75 3.26
CA TRP A 83 3.58 15.29 2.78
C TRP A 83 4.06 14.62 1.48
N ALA A 84 4.03 13.29 1.40
CA ALA A 84 4.44 12.54 0.22
C ALA A 84 3.60 12.94 -1.01
N ARG A 85 2.30 13.16 -0.84
CA ARG A 85 1.40 13.67 -1.89
C ARG A 85 1.76 15.09 -2.33
N THR A 86 2.12 15.99 -1.40
CA THR A 86 2.59 17.35 -1.75
C THR A 86 3.92 17.35 -2.50
N GLU A 87 4.80 16.39 -2.21
CA GLU A 87 6.05 16.17 -2.96
C GLU A 87 5.84 15.37 -4.25
N GLY A 88 4.60 14.96 -4.52
CA GLY A 88 4.26 14.19 -5.71
C GLY A 88 4.82 12.78 -5.70
N TRP A 89 4.64 12.02 -4.62
CA TRP A 89 4.95 10.58 -4.55
C TRP A 89 3.72 9.73 -4.94
N LEU A 90 3.94 8.47 -5.34
CA LEU A 90 2.86 7.53 -5.68
C LEU A 90 2.17 6.98 -4.42
N ASP A 91 0.83 7.04 -4.42
CA ASP A 91 -0.14 6.57 -3.41
C ASP A 91 -1.38 6.00 -4.13
N PHE A 92 -1.94 4.87 -3.69
CA PHE A 92 -2.69 3.99 -4.59
C PHE A 92 -4.07 4.54 -5.03
N LEU A 93 -4.32 4.41 -6.33
CA LEU A 93 -5.54 4.70 -7.10
C LEU A 93 -6.06 6.14 -7.14
N LYS A 94 -6.63 6.70 -6.07
CA LYS A 94 -7.50 7.88 -6.23
C LYS A 94 -6.77 9.20 -6.51
N TYR A 95 -5.49 9.32 -6.15
CA TYR A 95 -4.70 10.54 -6.36
C TYR A 95 -3.66 10.41 -7.48
N ASN A 96 -3.40 9.19 -7.96
CA ASN A 96 -2.32 8.91 -8.89
C ASN A 96 -2.77 8.33 -10.23
N GLU A 97 -4.06 8.39 -10.56
CA GLU A 97 -4.60 7.95 -11.85
C GLU A 97 -3.78 8.48 -13.05
N THR A 98 -3.57 9.79 -13.13
CA THR A 98 -2.80 10.42 -14.23
C THR A 98 -1.36 9.95 -14.30
N ARG A 99 -0.78 9.54 -13.17
CA ARG A 99 0.61 9.05 -13.10
C ARG A 99 0.70 7.56 -13.40
N LEU A 100 -0.27 6.78 -12.95
CA LEU A 100 -0.37 5.36 -13.26
C LEU A 100 -0.61 5.16 -14.76
N GLN A 101 -1.33 6.07 -15.42
CA GLN A 101 -1.48 6.11 -16.88
C GLN A 101 -0.18 6.48 -17.62
N GLN A 102 0.77 7.15 -16.97
CA GLN A 102 2.08 7.48 -17.56
C GLN A 102 3.14 6.40 -17.34
N LEU A 103 2.84 5.40 -16.50
CA LEU A 103 3.77 4.33 -16.16
C LEU A 103 3.42 3.08 -16.97
N PRO A 104 4.24 2.71 -17.96
CA PRO A 104 4.03 1.48 -18.71
C PRO A 104 4.36 0.26 -17.83
N CYS A 105 3.66 -0.84 -18.08
CA CYS A 105 4.04 -2.14 -17.51
C CYS A 105 5.39 -2.58 -18.10
N GLN A 106 6.28 -3.10 -17.26
CA GLN A 106 7.58 -3.64 -17.67
C GLN A 106 7.61 -5.17 -17.60
N ILE A 107 6.64 -5.78 -16.93
CA ILE A 107 6.48 -7.23 -16.82
C ILE A 107 5.39 -7.64 -17.79
N PHE A 108 5.73 -8.51 -18.74
CA PHE A 108 4.79 -9.03 -19.74
C PHE A 108 4.39 -10.48 -19.47
N GLU A 109 4.87 -11.07 -18.38
CA GLU A 109 4.51 -12.42 -17.98
C GLU A 109 2.99 -12.52 -17.71
N PRO A 110 2.33 -13.60 -18.18
CA PRO A 110 0.93 -13.83 -17.90
C PRO A 110 0.66 -13.87 -16.40
N THR A 111 -0.39 -13.19 -15.96
CA THR A 111 -0.77 -13.10 -14.55
C THR A 111 -1.58 -14.33 -14.16
N PRO A 112 -1.13 -15.16 -13.20
CA PRO A 112 -1.85 -16.37 -12.83
C PRO A 112 -3.21 -16.04 -12.20
N LEU A 113 -4.24 -16.77 -12.61
CA LEU A 113 -5.61 -16.64 -12.11
C LEU A 113 -5.85 -17.65 -10.99
N GLY A 114 -6.35 -17.19 -9.84
CA GLY A 114 -6.74 -18.10 -8.76
C GLY A 114 -5.61 -18.81 -8.00
N GLU A 115 -4.34 -18.40 -8.15
CA GLU A 115 -3.23 -19.11 -7.50
C GLU A 115 -2.87 -18.57 -6.09
N GLY A 116 -2.68 -19.51 -5.17
CA GLY A 116 -2.03 -19.32 -3.87
C GLY A 116 -2.97 -19.29 -2.67
N ALA A 117 -2.36 -19.25 -1.48
CA ALA A 117 -3.06 -19.47 -0.22
C ALA A 117 -4.15 -18.41 0.02
N GLY A 118 -5.39 -18.85 0.16
CA GLY A 118 -6.57 -18.01 0.42
C GLY A 118 -7.36 -17.56 -0.81
N VAL A 119 -6.97 -17.95 -2.02
CA VAL A 119 -7.65 -17.54 -3.29
C VAL A 119 -8.60 -18.61 -3.83
N GLY A 120 -8.28 -19.89 -3.62
CA GLY A 120 -9.08 -21.03 -4.11
C GLY A 120 -8.87 -21.33 -5.60
N MET A 121 -8.94 -22.61 -5.99
CA MET A 121 -8.70 -23.04 -7.37
C MET A 121 -9.91 -22.75 -8.27
N MET A 122 -9.73 -21.97 -9.33
CA MET A 122 -10.70 -21.91 -10.43
C MET A 122 -10.41 -22.99 -11.48
N LYS A 123 -11.45 -23.48 -12.15
CA LYS A 123 -11.33 -24.40 -13.29
C LYS A 123 -11.54 -23.62 -14.60
N GLY A 124 -10.47 -23.48 -15.39
CA GLY A 124 -10.51 -22.99 -16.77
C GLY A 124 -9.91 -21.60 -16.93
N ALA A 125 -8.82 -21.55 -17.72
CA ALA A 125 -7.88 -20.44 -17.94
C ALA A 125 -7.00 -20.12 -16.72
N ASP A 126 -5.74 -20.56 -16.78
CA ASP A 126 -4.78 -20.47 -15.66
C ASP A 126 -4.09 -19.10 -15.58
N THR A 127 -4.17 -18.29 -16.64
CA THR A 127 -3.44 -17.03 -16.74
C THR A 127 -4.20 -15.95 -17.53
N MET A 128 -3.91 -14.69 -17.21
CA MET A 128 -4.40 -13.49 -17.87
C MET A 128 -3.25 -12.74 -18.52
N GLU A 129 -3.36 -12.51 -19.83
CA GLU A 129 -2.41 -11.70 -20.58
C GLU A 129 -2.87 -10.23 -20.60
N LEU A 130 -1.92 -9.31 -20.44
CA LEU A 130 -2.16 -7.88 -20.69
C LEU A 130 -1.46 -7.48 -22.00
N PRO A 131 -2.04 -6.56 -22.79
CA PRO A 131 -1.38 -6.00 -23.97
C PRO A 131 -0.02 -5.37 -23.63
N GLU A 132 0.94 -5.43 -24.56
CA GLU A 132 2.31 -4.90 -24.34
C GLU A 132 2.34 -3.38 -24.09
N GLU A 133 1.39 -2.63 -24.65
CA GLU A 133 1.30 -1.18 -24.48
C GLU A 133 0.44 -0.75 -23.27
N SER A 134 0.26 -1.66 -22.31
CA SER A 134 -0.58 -1.40 -21.15
C SER A 134 0.15 -0.62 -20.06
N THR A 135 -0.62 0.23 -19.37
CA THR A 135 -0.14 1.02 -18.24
C THR A 135 -0.44 0.33 -16.91
N LEU A 136 0.20 0.78 -15.83
CA LEU A 136 -0.13 0.30 -14.48
C LEU A 136 -1.59 0.57 -14.11
N TYR A 137 -2.19 1.62 -14.69
CA TYR A 137 -3.62 1.89 -14.53
C TYR A 137 -4.47 0.80 -15.19
N ASP A 138 -4.15 0.38 -16.41
CA ASP A 138 -4.88 -0.67 -17.12
C ASP A 138 -4.78 -2.01 -16.40
N LEU A 139 -3.60 -2.32 -15.85
CA LEU A 139 -3.39 -3.49 -15.00
C LEU A 139 -4.33 -3.49 -13.78
N ILE A 140 -4.42 -2.37 -13.07
CA ILE A 140 -5.31 -2.21 -11.92
C ILE A 140 -6.77 -2.32 -12.33
N GLN A 141 -7.17 -1.63 -13.40
CA GLN A 141 -8.54 -1.65 -13.89
C GLN A 141 -8.96 -3.06 -14.30
N THR A 142 -8.04 -3.82 -14.87
CA THR A 142 -8.24 -5.22 -15.21
C THR A 142 -8.52 -6.07 -13.96
N GLY A 143 -7.74 -5.90 -12.88
CA GLY A 143 -7.96 -6.61 -11.61
C GLY A 143 -9.21 -6.17 -10.84
N ILE A 144 -9.70 -4.94 -11.04
CA ILE A 144 -11.00 -4.48 -10.51
C ILE A 144 -12.15 -5.10 -11.30
N THR A 145 -11.99 -5.22 -12.61
CA THR A 145 -13.03 -5.78 -13.51
C THR A 145 -13.11 -7.31 -13.38
N HIS A 146 -11.97 -7.97 -13.21
CA HIS A 146 -11.82 -9.42 -13.13
C HIS A 146 -11.37 -9.81 -11.72
N THR A 147 -12.33 -10.14 -10.85
CA THR A 147 -12.09 -10.51 -9.45
C THR A 147 -11.16 -11.70 -9.29
N ASP A 148 -11.20 -12.62 -10.25
CA ASP A 148 -10.34 -13.81 -10.39
C ASP A 148 -8.86 -13.46 -10.67
N ALA A 149 -8.61 -12.34 -11.35
CA ALA A 149 -7.26 -11.82 -11.60
C ALA A 149 -6.74 -10.91 -10.48
N SER A 150 -7.63 -10.42 -9.61
CA SER A 150 -7.32 -9.38 -8.62
C SER A 150 -6.06 -9.68 -7.78
N VAL A 151 -5.91 -10.93 -7.32
CA VAL A 151 -4.78 -11.32 -6.48
C VAL A 151 -3.47 -11.35 -7.27
N GLY A 152 -3.48 -11.94 -8.47
CA GLY A 152 -2.32 -11.94 -9.36
C GLY A 152 -1.93 -10.52 -9.78
N VAL A 153 -2.93 -9.67 -10.04
CA VAL A 153 -2.74 -8.25 -10.36
C VAL A 153 -2.06 -7.51 -9.21
N VAL A 154 -2.46 -7.74 -7.95
CA VAL A 154 -1.80 -7.12 -6.77
C VAL A 154 -0.33 -7.53 -6.68
N VAL A 155 -0.01 -8.81 -6.91
CA VAL A 155 1.38 -9.30 -6.89
C VAL A 155 2.19 -8.69 -8.04
N ARG A 156 1.65 -8.68 -9.26
CA ARG A 156 2.30 -8.08 -10.42
C ARG A 156 2.52 -6.59 -10.22
N LEU A 157 1.50 -5.86 -9.75
CA LEU A 157 1.59 -4.43 -9.46
C LEU A 157 2.70 -4.11 -8.45
N ARG A 158 2.89 -4.93 -7.41
CA ARG A 158 4.01 -4.78 -6.48
C ARG A 158 5.36 -4.94 -7.18
N LYS A 159 5.50 -5.95 -8.04
CA LYS A 159 6.74 -6.18 -8.81
C LYS A 159 7.01 -5.02 -9.77
N GLU A 160 6.00 -4.59 -10.50
CA GLU A 160 6.06 -3.44 -11.42
C GLU A 160 6.50 -2.16 -10.70
N LEU A 161 5.90 -1.84 -9.56
CA LEU A 161 6.26 -0.67 -8.77
C LEU A 161 7.68 -0.74 -8.21
N SER A 162 8.22 -1.95 -8.02
CA SER A 162 9.62 -2.14 -7.64
C SER A 162 10.59 -1.85 -8.79
N LEU A 163 10.12 -1.87 -10.04
CA LEU A 163 10.88 -1.52 -11.24
C LEU A 163 10.76 -0.02 -11.59
N VAL A 164 9.77 0.69 -11.05
CA VAL A 164 9.61 2.13 -11.25
C VAL A 164 10.75 2.89 -10.56
N LYS A 165 11.63 3.48 -11.36
CA LYS A 165 12.75 4.32 -10.88
C LYS A 165 12.54 5.81 -11.14
N VAL A 166 11.56 6.16 -11.97
CA VAL A 166 11.31 7.54 -12.44
C VAL A 166 10.63 8.39 -11.35
N VAL A 167 9.88 7.75 -10.45
CA VAL A 167 9.14 8.40 -9.35
C VAL A 167 9.34 7.60 -8.06
N PRO A 168 9.56 8.24 -6.90
CA PRO A 168 9.63 7.54 -5.63
C PRO A 168 8.28 6.89 -5.27
N VAL A 169 8.34 5.62 -4.88
CA VAL A 169 7.18 4.82 -4.42
C VAL A 169 7.27 4.64 -2.91
N LEU A 170 6.18 4.95 -2.19
CA LEU A 170 6.07 4.74 -0.74
C LEU A 170 4.93 3.78 -0.42
N SER A 171 5.29 2.63 0.14
CA SER A 171 4.33 1.68 0.71
C SER A 171 4.29 1.85 2.22
N ALA A 172 3.14 2.21 2.78
CA ALA A 172 2.94 2.24 4.22
C ALA A 172 1.86 1.26 4.64
N ILE A 173 2.17 0.43 5.63
CA ILE A 173 1.29 -0.63 6.14
C ILE A 173 0.95 -0.28 7.58
N ASP A 174 -0.33 -0.05 7.86
CA ASP A 174 -0.84 -0.05 9.22
C ASP A 174 -1.03 -1.50 9.70
N GLN A 175 -0.87 -1.73 11.01
CA GLN A 175 -0.98 -3.05 11.62
C GLN A 175 -0.05 -4.11 11.01
N TYR A 176 1.22 -3.76 10.74
CA TYR A 176 2.24 -4.69 10.25
C TYR A 176 2.38 -5.97 11.11
N ASN A 177 2.03 -5.90 12.40
CA ASN A 177 1.98 -7.06 13.29
C ASN A 177 0.99 -8.14 12.81
N SER A 178 -0.09 -7.77 12.13
CA SER A 178 -1.10 -8.70 11.60
C SER A 178 -0.54 -9.64 10.53
N TRP A 179 0.61 -9.33 9.93
CA TRP A 179 1.28 -10.21 8.96
C TRP A 179 1.92 -11.44 9.62
N PHE A 180 2.16 -11.38 10.93
CA PHE A 180 2.82 -12.45 11.69
C PHE A 180 1.85 -13.29 12.52
N THR A 181 0.55 -13.00 12.47
CA THR A 181 -0.48 -13.75 13.16
C THR A 181 -1.18 -14.74 12.23
N LEU A 182 -1.93 -15.67 12.81
CA LEU A 182 -2.83 -16.53 12.04
C LEU A 182 -3.90 -15.67 11.37
N SER A 183 -4.14 -15.95 10.09
CA SER A 183 -5.25 -15.36 9.36
C SER A 183 -6.57 -16.06 9.72
N VAL A 184 -7.67 -15.46 9.30
CA VAL A 184 -9.01 -16.08 9.38
C VAL A 184 -9.19 -17.20 8.36
N PHE A 185 -8.28 -17.32 7.39
CA PHE A 185 -8.34 -18.32 6.34
C PHE A 185 -7.74 -19.64 6.80
N GLN A 186 -8.32 -20.71 6.27
CA GLN A 186 -7.87 -22.07 6.51
C GLN A 186 -7.75 -22.81 5.18
N GLU A 187 -6.85 -23.78 5.14
CA GLU A 187 -6.66 -24.66 3.99
C GLU A 187 -7.06 -26.08 4.38
N PRO A 188 -7.92 -26.75 3.59
CA PRO A 188 -8.26 -28.15 3.84
C PRO A 188 -7.02 -29.03 3.65
N VAL A 189 -6.68 -29.80 4.68
CA VAL A 189 -5.60 -30.81 4.65
C VAL A 189 -6.18 -32.18 4.36
N THR A 190 -7.38 -32.46 4.88
CA THR A 190 -8.17 -33.66 4.58
C THR A 190 -9.65 -33.28 4.53
N ASP A 191 -10.52 -34.19 4.09
CA ASP A 191 -11.98 -34.01 4.09
C ASP A 191 -12.57 -33.65 5.48
N ARG A 192 -11.82 -33.84 6.56
CA ARG A 192 -12.25 -33.59 7.95
C ARG A 192 -11.35 -32.63 8.72
N SER A 193 -10.30 -32.07 8.11
CA SER A 193 -9.37 -31.18 8.80
C SER A 193 -8.92 -30.02 7.92
N CYS A 194 -8.87 -28.84 8.54
CA CYS A 194 -8.30 -27.64 7.93
C CYS A 194 -7.13 -27.16 8.79
N ARG A 195 -6.07 -26.67 8.15
CA ARG A 195 -4.98 -25.95 8.82
C ARG A 195 -5.24 -24.46 8.76
N SER A 196 -4.99 -23.74 9.85
CA SER A 196 -4.97 -22.28 9.82
C SER A 196 -3.77 -21.79 9.02
N ILE A 197 -3.97 -20.76 8.19
CA ILE A 197 -2.94 -20.18 7.35
C ILE A 197 -2.37 -18.95 8.06
N TYR A 198 -1.04 -18.81 8.14
CA TYR A 198 -0.42 -17.58 8.62
C TYR A 198 -0.62 -16.44 7.61
N ALA A 199 -0.85 -15.21 8.09
CA ALA A 199 -1.07 -14.07 7.19
C ALA A 199 0.09 -13.84 6.21
N LYS A 200 1.35 -14.07 6.62
CA LYS A 200 2.53 -14.01 5.75
C LYS A 200 2.54 -15.02 4.59
N GLU A 201 1.73 -16.09 4.69
CA GLU A 201 1.65 -17.14 3.66
C GLU A 201 0.61 -16.80 2.59
N LEU A 202 -0.29 -15.84 2.86
CA LEU A 202 -1.28 -15.38 1.89
C LEU A 202 -0.57 -14.72 0.70
N THR A 203 -1.03 -15.00 -0.52
CA THR A 203 -0.41 -14.53 -1.77
C THR A 203 -0.22 -13.01 -1.82
N THR A 204 -1.19 -12.25 -1.31
CA THR A 204 -1.16 -10.78 -1.29
C THR A 204 -0.13 -10.20 -0.30
N VAL A 205 0.26 -10.97 0.71
CA VAL A 205 1.20 -10.56 1.75
C VAL A 205 2.59 -11.14 1.50
N ASN A 206 2.65 -12.35 0.96
CA ASN A 206 3.88 -13.08 0.75
C ASN A 206 4.81 -12.31 -0.19
N VAL A 207 5.99 -11.96 0.31
CA VAL A 207 7.00 -11.17 -0.40
C VAL A 207 8.00 -12.06 -1.17
N ALA A 208 7.94 -13.39 -0.99
CA ALA A 208 8.92 -14.34 -1.52
C ALA A 208 8.61 -14.86 -2.95
N GLN A 209 7.80 -14.14 -3.74
CA GLN A 209 7.47 -14.49 -5.14
C GLN A 209 7.77 -13.33 -6.09
#